data_AF-A0A643CXC7-F1
#
_entry.id   AF-A0A643CXC7-F1
#
_cell.length_a   1.000
_cell.length_b   1.000
_cell.length_c   1.000
_cell.angle_alpha   90.00
_cell.angle_beta   90.00
_cell.angle_gamma   90.00
#
_symmetry.space_group_name_H-M   'P 1'
#
loop_
_entity.id
_entity.type
_entity.pdbx_description
1 polymer ?
#
loop_
_entity_poly.entity_id
_entity_poly.type
_entity_poly.pdbx_seq_one_letter_code
_entity_poly.pdbx_strand_id
1 'polypeptide(L)'
;KIQGDYLDYDEVWEKYDKILTWLANTYVKALNIIHYMHDKYSYEALEMALHDINIKRTEAFGIAGLSIVADSLAAIKYGKVRMIRDEEGDVVDYAIEKPYVPFGNNDDRTDELAVLVLKTFMNKIRSHKMYRDAIPTQSILTITSNVVYG
;
A
#
# COMPACT_ATOMS: atom_id res chain seq x y z
N LYS A 1 -10.82 17.33 2.06
CA LYS A 1 -10.95 17.07 3.52
C LYS A 1 -12.28 16.35 3.75
N ILE A 2 -12.33 15.42 4.72
CA ILE A 2 -13.58 14.78 5.15
C ILE A 2 -14.26 15.72 6.15
N GLN A 3 -15.56 15.96 5.93
CA GLN A 3 -16.37 16.87 6.74
C GLN A 3 -17.12 16.12 7.83
N GLY A 4 -17.56 16.83 8.87
CA GLY A 4 -18.30 16.26 9.99
C GLY A 4 -17.41 15.63 11.07
N ASP A 5 -18.08 14.95 12.00
CA ASP A 5 -17.48 14.41 13.23
C ASP A 5 -17.09 12.93 13.11
N TYR A 6 -17.68 12.19 12.17
CA TYR A 6 -17.50 10.75 12.02
C TYR A 6 -16.99 10.39 10.62
N LEU A 7 -16.15 9.37 10.54
CA LEU A 7 -15.69 8.85 9.27
C LEU A 7 -16.79 8.00 8.61
N ASP A 8 -17.04 8.29 7.34
CA ASP A 8 -17.86 7.46 6.46
C ASP A 8 -16.95 6.57 5.60
N TYR A 9 -17.30 5.28 5.49
CA TYR A 9 -16.46 4.30 4.80
C TYR A 9 -16.34 4.59 3.30
N ASP A 10 -17.46 4.91 2.64
CA ASP A 10 -17.48 5.08 1.19
C ASP A 10 -16.70 6.34 0.80
N GLU A 11 -16.86 7.44 1.56
CA GLU A 11 -16.06 8.65 1.36
C GLU A 11 -14.56 8.41 1.58
N VAL A 12 -14.19 7.68 2.65
CA VAL A 12 -12.79 7.34 2.95
C VAL A 12 -12.20 6.48 1.83
N TRP A 13 -12.93 5.43 1.42
CA TRP A 13 -12.47 4.51 0.39
C TRP A 13 -12.27 5.21 -0.96
N GLU A 14 -13.21 6.06 -1.37
CA GLU A 14 -13.10 6.81 -2.64
C GLU A 14 -11.84 7.69 -2.67
N LYS A 15 -11.53 8.39 -1.57
CA LYS A 15 -10.32 9.22 -1.48
C LYS A 15 -9.06 8.36 -1.38
N TYR A 16 -9.11 7.27 -0.62
CA TYR A 16 -8.01 6.34 -0.48
C TYR A 16 -7.63 5.70 -1.83
N ASP A 17 -8.60 5.27 -2.63
CA ASP A 17 -8.36 4.70 -3.97
C ASP A 17 -7.65 5.68 -4.91
N LYS A 18 -8.00 6.97 -4.84
CA LYS A 18 -7.31 8.05 -5.59
C LYS A 18 -5.86 8.19 -5.13
N ILE A 19 -5.61 8.13 -3.83
CA ILE A 19 -4.24 8.16 -3.27
C ILE A 19 -3.45 6.92 -3.72
N LEU A 20 -4.04 5.73 -3.68
CA LEU A 20 -3.39 4.50 -4.17
C LEU A 20 -3.02 4.61 -5.65
N THR A 21 -3.84 5.28 -6.46
CA THR A 21 -3.56 5.52 -7.88
C THR A 21 -2.34 6.42 -8.06
N TRP A 22 -2.29 7.53 -7.33
CA TRP A 22 -1.14 8.42 -7.34
C TRP A 22 0.13 7.71 -6.83
N LEU A 23 0.02 6.97 -5.74
CA LEU A 23 1.11 6.25 -5.11
C LEU A 23 1.69 5.18 -6.05
N ALA A 24 0.86 4.39 -6.73
CA ALA A 24 1.31 3.40 -7.70
C ALA A 24 2.12 4.05 -8.84
N ASN A 25 1.62 5.15 -9.42
CA ASN A 25 2.33 5.89 -10.46
C ASN A 25 3.68 6.44 -9.98
N THR A 26 3.73 7.00 -8.78
CA THR A 26 4.98 7.53 -8.19
C THR A 26 5.96 6.40 -7.90
N TYR A 27 5.50 5.29 -7.33
CA TYR A 27 6.35 4.16 -6.95
C TYR A 27 6.95 3.47 -8.18
N VAL A 28 6.15 3.18 -9.20
CA VAL A 28 6.64 2.60 -10.47
C VAL A 28 7.67 3.51 -11.15
N LYS A 29 7.42 4.82 -11.19
CA LYS A 29 8.40 5.77 -11.76
C LYS A 29 9.73 5.75 -11.01
N ALA A 30 9.67 5.72 -9.69
CA ALA A 30 10.87 5.65 -8.85
C ALA A 30 11.67 4.37 -9.13
N LEU A 31 11.02 3.20 -9.10
CA LEU A 31 11.70 1.91 -9.33
C LEU A 31 12.22 1.77 -10.78
N ASN A 32 11.47 2.23 -11.78
CA ASN A 32 11.94 2.28 -13.16
C ASN A 32 13.25 3.08 -13.29
N ILE A 33 13.33 4.25 -12.64
CA ILE A 33 14.55 5.07 -12.64
C ILE A 33 15.67 4.35 -11.91
N ILE A 34 15.39 3.80 -10.72
CA ILE A 34 16.38 3.08 -9.90
C ILE A 34 16.99 1.93 -10.72
N HIS A 35 16.16 1.05 -11.27
CA HIS A 35 16.64 -0.11 -12.01
C HIS A 35 17.33 0.26 -13.31
N TYR A 36 16.85 1.27 -14.05
CA TYR A 36 17.56 1.77 -15.23
C TYR A 36 18.97 2.28 -14.87
N MET A 37 19.09 3.05 -13.79
CA MET A 37 20.37 3.61 -13.37
C MET A 37 21.29 2.53 -12.77
N HIS A 38 20.73 1.53 -12.08
CA HIS A 38 21.49 0.41 -11.54
C HIS A 38 22.09 -0.44 -12.66
N ASP A 39 21.28 -0.83 -13.66
CA ASP A 39 21.75 -1.57 -14.84
C ASP A 39 22.83 -0.77 -15.61
N LYS A 40 22.74 0.56 -15.65
CA LYS A 40 23.68 1.40 -16.39
C LYS A 40 25.01 1.62 -15.66
N TYR A 41 24.97 1.87 -14.35
CA TYR A 41 26.12 2.37 -13.60
C TYR A 41 26.69 1.37 -12.59
N SER A 42 25.94 0.32 -12.25
CA SER A 42 26.33 -0.67 -11.24
C SER A 42 25.79 -2.07 -11.58
N TYR A 43 25.95 -2.49 -12.84
CA TYR A 43 25.55 -3.82 -13.27
C TYR A 43 26.31 -4.92 -12.52
N GLU A 44 25.58 -5.84 -11.89
CA GLU A 44 26.08 -6.96 -11.09
C GLU A 44 26.70 -8.07 -11.97
N ALA A 45 27.77 -7.73 -12.70
CA ALA A 45 28.32 -8.56 -13.76
C ALA A 45 28.72 -9.97 -13.29
N LEU A 46 29.24 -10.10 -12.07
CA LEU A 46 29.69 -11.39 -11.53
C LEU A 46 28.49 -12.30 -11.24
N GLU A 47 27.47 -11.78 -10.56
CA GLU A 47 26.23 -12.49 -10.25
C GLU A 47 25.49 -12.86 -11.54
N MET A 48 25.46 -11.95 -12.51
CA MET A 48 24.77 -12.15 -13.78
C MET A 48 25.52 -13.11 -14.72
N ALA A 49 26.84 -13.23 -14.62
CA ALA A 49 27.63 -14.23 -15.36
C ALA A 49 27.30 -15.68 -14.96
N LEU A 50 26.67 -15.87 -13.80
CA LEU A 50 26.25 -17.17 -13.28
C LEU A 50 24.79 -17.51 -13.61
N HIS A 51 24.13 -16.67 -14.42
CA HIS A 51 22.77 -16.88 -14.88
C HIS A 51 22.74 -17.26 -16.37
N ASP A 52 21.64 -17.89 -16.80
CA ASP A 52 21.34 -18.06 -18.21
C ASP A 52 21.31 -16.71 -18.95
N ILE A 53 21.55 -16.75 -20.26
CA ILE A 53 21.56 -15.53 -21.12
C ILE A 53 20.24 -14.75 -20.99
N ASN A 54 19.11 -15.46 -20.96
CA ASN A 54 17.77 -14.88 -20.89
C ASN A 54 17.18 -15.04 -19.49
N ILE A 55 17.23 -13.97 -18.71
CA ILE A 55 16.75 -13.97 -17.32
C ILE A 55 15.37 -13.35 -17.26
N LYS A 56 14.44 -14.05 -16.60
CA LYS A 56 13.14 -13.52 -16.23
C LYS A 56 13.31 -12.46 -15.14
N ARG A 57 12.79 -11.26 -15.38
CA ARG A 57 12.82 -10.16 -14.41
C ARG A 57 11.43 -9.92 -13.84
N THR A 58 11.40 -9.70 -12.53
CA THR A 58 10.23 -9.22 -11.82
C THR A 58 10.58 -7.91 -11.14
N GLU A 59 9.69 -6.93 -11.19
CA GLU A 59 9.83 -5.69 -10.42
C GLU A 59 8.99 -5.84 -9.15
N ALA A 60 9.67 -5.95 -8.01
CA ALA A 60 9.05 -6.32 -6.74
C ALA A 60 8.64 -5.09 -5.93
N PHE A 61 7.34 -4.93 -5.70
CA PHE A 61 6.77 -3.84 -4.92
C PHE A 61 6.42 -4.31 -3.51
N GLY A 62 6.90 -3.60 -2.49
CA GLY A 62 6.58 -3.88 -1.09
C GLY A 62 5.38 -3.08 -0.59
N ILE A 63 4.54 -3.71 0.25
CA ILE A 63 3.56 -3.00 1.08
C ILE A 63 3.93 -3.14 2.55
N ALA A 64 3.91 -2.00 3.25
CA ALA A 64 4.00 -1.91 4.70
C ALA A 64 2.66 -1.50 5.32
N GLY A 65 2.42 -1.92 6.56
CA GLY A 65 1.26 -1.48 7.35
C GLY A 65 -0.09 -2.05 6.90
N LEU A 66 -0.12 -3.22 6.25
CA LEU A 66 -1.37 -3.80 5.73
C LEU A 66 -2.43 -4.01 6.82
N SER A 67 -2.05 -4.56 7.98
CA SER A 67 -2.99 -4.77 9.09
C SER A 67 -3.56 -3.45 9.60
N ILE A 68 -2.73 -2.41 9.72
CA ILE A 68 -3.15 -1.06 10.12
C ILE A 68 -4.21 -0.51 9.17
N VAL A 69 -4.02 -0.67 7.86
CA VAL A 69 -5.00 -0.25 6.85
C VAL A 69 -6.28 -1.07 6.95
N ALA A 70 -6.18 -2.40 7.05
CA ALA A 70 -7.34 -3.28 7.14
C ALA A 70 -8.18 -2.97 8.39
N ASP A 71 -7.52 -2.81 9.53
CA ASP A 71 -8.12 -2.45 10.81
C ASP A 71 -8.76 -1.08 10.80
N SER A 72 -8.10 -0.08 10.22
CA SER A 72 -8.66 1.28 10.07
C SER A 72 -9.93 1.24 9.24
N LEU A 73 -9.92 0.54 8.10
CA LEU A 73 -11.10 0.39 7.24
C LEU A 73 -12.21 -0.39 7.95
N ALA A 74 -11.89 -1.44 8.71
CA ALA A 74 -12.86 -2.22 9.46
C ALA A 74 -13.49 -1.42 10.60
N ALA A 75 -12.70 -0.62 11.33
CA ALA A 75 -13.17 0.29 12.36
C ALA A 75 -14.16 1.31 11.80
N ILE A 76 -13.86 1.88 10.63
CA ILE A 76 -14.73 2.86 9.95
C ILE A 76 -16.00 2.18 9.43
N LYS A 77 -15.89 1.00 8.82
CA LYS A 77 -17.01 0.32 8.15
C LYS A 77 -17.99 -0.36 9.12
N TYR A 78 -17.48 -1.03 10.15
CA TYR A 78 -18.28 -1.87 11.05
C TYR A 78 -18.39 -1.30 12.47
N GLY A 79 -17.42 -0.47 12.86
CA GLY A 79 -17.40 0.26 14.12
C GLY A 79 -18.07 1.63 14.00
N LYS A 80 -17.55 2.59 14.75
CA LYS A 80 -17.93 4.00 14.73
C LYS A 80 -16.73 4.82 15.18
N VAL A 81 -16.15 5.58 14.25
CA VAL A 81 -14.90 6.32 14.48
C VAL A 81 -15.18 7.82 14.46
N ARG A 82 -14.97 8.48 15.60
CA ARG A 82 -15.06 9.94 15.73
C ARG A 82 -13.70 10.56 15.48
N MET A 83 -13.65 11.57 14.61
CA MET A 83 -12.44 12.35 14.35
C MET A 83 -12.21 13.34 15.49
N ILE A 84 -10.97 13.42 15.97
CA ILE A 84 -10.50 14.44 16.91
C ILE A 84 -9.66 15.44 16.09
N ARG A 85 -10.04 16.71 16.16
CA ARG A 85 -9.42 17.79 15.39
C ARG A 85 -8.65 18.73 16.30
N ASP A 86 -7.58 19.31 15.76
CA ASP A 86 -6.86 20.41 16.39
C ASP A 86 -7.55 21.76 16.14
N GLU A 87 -6.91 22.84 16.60
CA GLU A 87 -7.39 24.22 16.45
C GLU A 87 -7.46 24.67 14.97
N GLU A 88 -6.67 24.06 14.09
CA GLU A 88 -6.66 24.35 12.64
C GLU A 88 -7.71 23.52 11.87
N GLY A 89 -8.37 22.58 12.56
CA GLY A 89 -9.41 21.71 12.02
C GLY A 89 -8.87 20.44 11.34
N ASP A 90 -7.58 20.16 11.45
CA ASP A 90 -6.95 18.96 10.93
C ASP A 90 -7.15 17.78 11.89
N VAL A 91 -7.32 16.59 11.32
CA VAL A 91 -7.60 15.38 12.11
C VAL A 91 -6.29 14.85 12.65
N VAL A 92 -6.16 14.86 13.98
CA VAL A 92 -4.93 14.48 14.70
C VAL A 92 -5.06 13.17 15.47
N ASP A 93 -6.28 12.76 15.80
CA ASP A 93 -6.54 11.53 16.53
C ASP A 93 -7.96 10.98 16.24
N TYR A 94 -8.25 9.77 16.70
CA TYR A 94 -9.51 9.06 16.46
C TYR A 94 -10.02 8.37 17.73
N ALA A 95 -11.31 8.53 18.02
CA ALA A 95 -11.97 7.79 19.09
C ALA A 95 -12.89 6.71 18.51
N ILE A 96 -12.67 5.46 18.92
CA ILE A 96 -13.51 4.32 18.53
C ILE A 96 -14.64 4.18 19.55
N GLU A 97 -15.86 4.52 19.15
CA GLU A 97 -17.05 4.47 20.01
C GLU A 97 -17.79 3.14 19.91
N LYS A 98 -17.57 2.40 18.82
CA LYS A 98 -18.12 1.06 18.61
C LYS A 98 -16.99 0.14 18.13
N PRO A 99 -16.80 -1.04 18.77
CA PRO A 99 -15.72 -1.94 18.42
C PRO A 99 -15.92 -2.60 17.05
N TYR A 100 -14.82 -3.13 16.53
CA TYR A 100 -14.72 -3.95 15.32
C TYR A 100 -13.84 -5.17 15.62
N VAL A 101 -13.76 -6.12 14.68
CA VAL A 101 -12.86 -7.28 14.80
C VAL A 101 -11.54 -6.98 14.09
N PRO A 102 -10.39 -6.99 14.77
CA PRO A 102 -9.10 -6.75 14.14
C PRO A 102 -8.68 -7.87 13.18
N PHE A 103 -7.86 -7.53 12.20
CA PHE A 103 -7.30 -8.43 11.20
C PHE A 103 -6.49 -9.56 11.86
N GLY A 104 -6.56 -10.76 11.29
CA GLY A 104 -5.88 -11.95 11.82
C GLY A 104 -6.68 -12.71 12.88
N ASN A 105 -7.95 -12.36 13.09
CA ASN A 105 -8.88 -13.08 13.97
C ASN A 105 -9.90 -13.97 13.22
N ASN A 106 -9.64 -14.27 11.94
CA ASN A 106 -10.50 -15.12 11.09
C ASN A 106 -11.94 -14.58 10.99
N ASP A 107 -12.07 -13.28 10.75
CA ASP A 107 -13.35 -12.61 10.47
C ASP A 107 -13.31 -12.11 9.03
N ASP A 108 -14.12 -12.75 8.18
CA ASP A 108 -14.17 -12.48 6.75
C ASP A 108 -14.37 -10.99 6.44
N ARG A 109 -15.13 -10.26 7.29
CA ARG A 109 -15.45 -8.86 7.05
C ARG A 109 -14.22 -7.97 7.08
N THR A 110 -13.26 -8.27 7.95
CA THR A 110 -11.99 -7.55 8.06
C THR A 110 -10.93 -8.13 7.12
N ASP A 111 -10.86 -9.45 7.01
CA ASP A 111 -9.88 -10.12 6.16
C ASP A 111 -10.09 -9.80 4.67
N GLU A 112 -11.36 -9.67 4.23
CA GLU A 112 -11.69 -9.23 2.87
C GLU A 112 -11.24 -7.79 2.58
N LEU A 113 -11.18 -6.90 3.58
CA LEU A 113 -10.67 -5.54 3.38
C LEU A 113 -9.16 -5.54 3.09
N ALA A 114 -8.39 -6.39 3.77
CA ALA A 114 -6.97 -6.55 3.47
C ALA A 114 -6.77 -7.08 2.03
N VAL A 115 -7.55 -8.09 1.63
CA VAL A 115 -7.53 -8.63 0.26
C VAL A 115 -7.93 -7.58 -0.78
N LEU A 116 -8.95 -6.77 -0.49
CA LEU A 116 -9.41 -5.69 -1.35
C LEU A 116 -8.30 -4.67 -1.61
N VAL A 117 -7.64 -4.19 -0.55
CA VAL A 117 -6.53 -3.23 -0.65
C VAL A 117 -5.38 -3.81 -1.48
N LEU A 118 -4.97 -5.05 -1.19
CA LEU A 118 -3.89 -5.73 -1.91
C LEU A 118 -4.17 -5.83 -3.41
N LYS A 119 -5.34 -6.37 -3.77
CA LYS A 119 -5.75 -6.54 -5.18
C LYS A 119 -5.86 -5.20 -5.89
N THR A 120 -6.45 -4.21 -5.22
CA THR A 120 -6.62 -2.85 -5.76
C THR A 120 -5.28 -2.21 -6.09
N PHE A 121 -4.33 -2.24 -5.16
CA PHE A 121 -3.01 -1.65 -5.39
C PHE A 121 -2.21 -2.40 -6.45
N MET A 122 -2.21 -3.74 -6.43
CA MET A 122 -1.52 -4.54 -7.44
C MET A 122 -2.06 -4.28 -8.86
N ASN A 123 -3.38 -4.16 -9.00
CA ASN A 123 -4.00 -3.85 -10.29
C ASN A 123 -3.61 -2.45 -10.80
N LYS A 124 -3.48 -1.48 -9.90
CA LYS A 124 -2.96 -0.14 -10.24
C LYS A 124 -1.48 -0.18 -10.63
N ILE A 125 -0.65 -1.01 -10.00
CA ILE A 125 0.74 -1.19 -10.43
C ILE A 125 0.79 -1.82 -11.83
N ARG A 126 0.02 -2.88 -12.07
CA ARG A 126 -0.02 -3.63 -13.35
C ARG A 126 -0.42 -2.80 -14.56
N SER A 127 -1.10 -1.67 -14.37
CA SER A 127 -1.47 -0.78 -15.48
C SER A 127 -0.30 0.07 -16.00
N HIS A 128 0.86 0.03 -15.35
CA HIS A 128 2.05 0.79 -15.74
C HIS A 128 3.06 -0.05 -16.51
N LYS A 129 3.87 0.60 -17.33
CA LYS A 129 5.02 -0.03 -18.00
C LYS A 129 6.21 -0.10 -17.05
N MET A 130 6.77 -1.29 -16.91
CA MET A 130 7.97 -1.55 -16.11
C MET A 130 9.23 -1.40 -16.97
N TYR A 131 10.35 -1.07 -16.34
CA TYR A 131 11.65 -1.04 -17.00
C TYR A 131 12.01 -2.45 -17.47
N ARG A 132 12.51 -2.55 -18.71
CA ARG A 132 12.94 -3.81 -19.32
C ARG A 132 11.84 -4.89 -19.34
N ASP A 133 10.58 -4.44 -19.41
CA ASP A 133 9.36 -5.26 -19.42
C ASP A 133 9.32 -6.27 -18.25
N ALA A 134 9.89 -5.91 -17.10
CA ALA A 134 9.84 -6.72 -15.90
C ALA A 134 8.38 -6.97 -15.48
N ILE A 135 8.10 -8.18 -14.96
CA ILE A 135 6.76 -8.54 -14.51
C ILE A 135 6.54 -7.94 -13.12
N PRO A 136 5.55 -7.05 -12.91
CA PRO A 136 5.32 -6.50 -11.59
C PRO A 136 4.81 -7.58 -10.64
N THR A 137 5.42 -7.65 -9.46
CA THR A 137 5.03 -8.53 -8.37
C THR A 137 4.88 -7.74 -7.08
N GLN A 138 4.26 -8.33 -6.07
CA GLN A 138 4.02 -7.67 -4.79
C GLN A 138 4.39 -8.59 -3.64
N SER A 139 4.96 -8.00 -2.59
CA SER A 139 5.22 -8.63 -1.31
C SER A 139 4.59 -7.83 -0.17
N ILE A 140 4.19 -8.54 0.88
CA ILE A 140 3.81 -7.94 2.16
C ILE A 140 5.02 -8.14 3.07
N LEU A 141 5.96 -7.20 3.01
CA LEU A 141 7.26 -7.30 3.67
C LEU A 141 7.74 -5.91 4.07
N THR A 142 8.20 -5.76 5.31
CA THR A 142 8.59 -4.46 5.87
C THR A 142 10.03 -4.39 6.36
N ILE A 143 10.69 -5.53 6.66
CA ILE A 143 11.97 -5.53 7.39
C ILE A 143 11.85 -4.66 8.66
N THR A 144 12.56 -3.53 8.74
CA THR A 144 12.49 -2.57 9.85
C THR A 144 11.69 -1.31 9.50
N SER A 145 11.14 -1.21 8.29
CA SER A 145 10.34 -0.06 7.85
C SER A 145 9.06 0.12 8.65
N ASN A 146 8.58 -0.90 9.35
CA ASN A 146 7.47 -0.77 10.29
C ASN A 146 7.78 0.18 11.46
N VAL A 147 9.06 0.36 11.82
CA VAL A 147 9.50 1.30 12.87
C VAL A 147 9.75 2.70 12.30
N VAL A 148 10.15 2.81 11.03
CA VAL A 148 10.42 4.12 10.40
C VAL A 148 9.14 4.80 9.94
N TYR A 149 8.16 4.01 9.47
CA TYR A 149 6.86 4.53 9.03
C TYR A 149 5.85 4.73 10.18
N GLY A 150 5.99 3.99 11.28
CA GLY A 150 5.14 4.11 12.47
C GLY A 150 5.67 5.16 13.43
#